data_AF-A0A5H2YB34-F1
#
_entry.id   AF-A0A5H2YB34-F1
#
_cell.length_a   1.000
_cell.length_b   1.000
_cell.length_c   1.000
_cell.angle_alpha   90.00
_cell.angle_beta   90.00
_cell.angle_gamma   90.00
#
_symmetry.space_group_name_H-M   'P 1'
#
loop_
_entity.id
_entity.type
_entity.pdbx_description
1 polymer ?
#
loop_
_entity_poly.entity_id
_entity_poly.type
_entity_poly.pdbx_seq_one_letter_code
_entity_poly.pdbx_strand_id
1 'polypeptide(L)'
;MVYVVSQRLKNLVFPDNPDVGILHFATQPLEHGDEKAEIKTDFSLVGYIPSASLLSNQYSIGNGRQFSGQDYFNFLSAALGDEIDYPLELLDDIVEVFFNTLGSTTKELPPEALSIFKEEYIRAFNRFRLAETILQNGHSLHLYGPDTWKGWPHLTNHYQRELPGFRDLVRTFRTSAFNLHNGGMIIHPRVFDCMGAYGGPIFANRNIVTGEEMKDFIPGTHYIEYSLSNLKEVTNYYLFNPETEKIKKNAYDLIQEKHTWNHRVAQILNDLEKVS
;
A
#
# COMPACT_ATOMS: atom_id res chain seq x y z
N MET A 1 -7.20 11.14 -4.21
CA MET A 1 -7.72 12.49 -4.54
C MET A 1 -6.66 13.59 -4.54
N VAL A 2 -5.60 13.54 -3.72
CA VAL A 2 -4.57 14.60 -3.65
C VAL A 2 -3.73 14.76 -4.94
N TYR A 3 -3.50 13.70 -5.71
CA TYR A 3 -2.59 13.74 -6.87
C TYR A 3 -3.23 14.16 -8.20
N VAL A 4 -4.44 13.68 -8.50
CA VAL A 4 -5.16 14.09 -9.74
C VAL A 4 -5.64 15.55 -9.64
N VAL A 5 -5.96 16.00 -8.44
CA VAL A 5 -6.30 17.40 -8.15
C VAL A 5 -5.08 18.30 -8.33
N SER A 6 -3.85 17.83 -8.03
CA SER A 6 -2.63 18.63 -8.22
C SER A 6 -2.32 18.89 -9.69
N GLN A 7 -2.45 17.90 -10.59
CA GLN A 7 -2.17 18.09 -12.03
C GLN A 7 -3.14 19.06 -12.73
N ARG A 8 -4.44 19.03 -12.37
CA ARG A 8 -5.42 19.98 -12.93
C ARG A 8 -5.25 21.40 -12.39
N LEU A 9 -4.93 21.57 -11.11
CA LEU A 9 -4.59 22.88 -10.53
C LEU A 9 -3.27 23.42 -11.10
N LYS A 10 -2.28 22.55 -11.33
CA LYS A 10 -0.97 22.89 -11.89
C LYS A 10 -1.05 23.52 -13.28
N ASN A 11 -1.81 22.92 -14.20
CA ASN A 11 -2.00 23.48 -15.54
C ASN A 11 -2.74 24.84 -15.52
N LEU A 12 -3.43 25.15 -14.42
CA LEU A 12 -4.12 26.41 -14.19
C LEU A 12 -3.22 27.47 -13.54
N VAL A 13 -2.25 27.07 -12.72
CA VAL A 13 -1.39 27.98 -11.94
C VAL A 13 -0.05 28.25 -12.62
N PHE A 14 0.54 27.26 -13.31
CA PHE A 14 1.84 27.38 -13.99
C PHE A 14 1.80 26.83 -15.42
N PRO A 15 1.00 27.44 -16.33
CA PRO A 15 0.82 26.94 -17.70
C PRO A 15 2.12 26.91 -18.52
N ASP A 16 3.05 27.84 -18.24
CA ASP A 16 4.32 27.97 -18.96
C ASP A 16 5.47 27.13 -18.36
N ASN A 17 5.25 26.51 -17.20
CA ASN A 17 6.25 25.73 -16.48
C ASN A 17 5.67 24.37 -16.03
N PRO A 18 5.48 23.43 -16.96
CA PRO A 18 4.82 22.16 -16.70
C PRO A 18 5.61 21.22 -15.78
N ASP A 19 6.84 21.55 -15.39
CA ASP A 19 7.64 20.74 -14.44
C ASP A 19 7.60 21.30 -13.02
N VAL A 20 7.10 22.52 -12.82
CA VAL A 20 7.04 23.18 -11.51
C VAL A 20 5.85 22.63 -10.70
N GLY A 21 6.10 22.35 -9.41
CA GLY A 21 5.05 22.05 -8.43
C GLY A 21 4.69 20.57 -8.27
N ILE A 22 5.39 19.64 -8.95
CA ILE A 22 5.27 18.20 -8.63
C ILE A 22 6.21 17.88 -7.48
N LEU A 23 5.68 17.71 -6.27
CA LEU A 23 6.47 17.20 -5.15
C LEU A 23 6.39 15.68 -5.11
N HIS A 24 7.50 15.02 -5.43
CA HIS A 24 7.64 13.58 -5.24
C HIS A 24 7.78 13.26 -3.74
N PHE A 25 7.50 12.01 -3.36
CA PHE A 25 7.76 11.58 -1.98
C PHE A 25 9.26 11.59 -1.65
N ALA A 26 9.54 11.67 -0.35
CA ALA A 26 10.88 11.61 0.19
C ALA A 26 10.90 11.05 1.60
N THR A 27 12.07 10.57 2.00
CA THR A 27 12.36 10.13 3.36
C THR A 27 13.54 10.91 3.95
N GLN A 28 13.76 10.77 5.27
CA GLN A 28 14.93 11.36 5.90
C GLN A 28 16.20 10.66 5.38
N PRO A 29 17.30 11.39 5.16
CA PRO A 29 18.60 10.75 4.98
C PRO A 29 18.87 9.82 6.16
N LEU A 30 19.17 8.58 5.86
CA LEU A 30 19.44 7.55 6.86
C LEU A 30 20.82 7.00 6.58
N GLU A 31 21.72 7.15 7.55
CA GLU A 31 23.00 6.48 7.49
C GLU A 31 22.78 4.96 7.50
N HIS A 32 23.59 4.27 6.71
CA HIS A 32 23.72 2.83 6.83
C HIS A 32 24.26 2.53 8.22
N GLY A 33 23.41 1.96 9.09
CA GLY A 33 23.92 1.32 10.29
C GLY A 33 24.60 0.02 9.86
N ASP A 34 25.92 -0.08 10.08
CA ASP A 34 26.72 -1.25 9.71
C ASP A 34 26.31 -2.52 10.50
N GLU A 35 25.59 -2.36 11.62
CA GLU A 35 25.07 -3.47 12.41
C GLU A 35 23.83 -4.10 11.76
N LYS A 36 23.96 -5.36 11.35
CA LYS A 36 22.81 -6.20 11.00
C LYS A 36 21.91 -6.36 12.22
N ALA A 37 20.73 -5.72 12.17
CA ALA A 37 19.71 -5.96 13.17
C ALA A 37 19.27 -7.43 13.12
N GLU A 38 19.08 -8.03 14.31
CA GLU A 38 18.50 -9.36 14.42
C GLU A 38 17.09 -9.37 13.83
N ILE A 39 16.85 -10.31 12.91
CA ILE A 39 15.55 -10.50 12.26
C ILE A 39 14.57 -11.11 13.27
N LYS A 40 13.42 -10.45 13.44
CA LYS A 40 12.37 -10.84 14.40
C LYS A 40 11.18 -11.54 13.77
N THR A 41 11.02 -11.41 12.45
CA THR A 41 9.91 -11.99 11.68
C THR A 41 10.29 -12.04 10.20
N ASP A 42 9.68 -12.96 9.47
CA ASP A 42 9.85 -13.09 8.02
C ASP A 42 9.21 -11.88 7.33
N PHE A 43 8.00 -11.49 7.72
CA PHE A 43 7.28 -10.38 7.11
C PHE A 43 6.78 -9.37 8.14
N SER A 44 6.83 -8.08 7.79
CA SER A 44 6.01 -7.07 8.45
C SER A 44 4.99 -6.47 7.50
N LEU A 45 3.80 -6.16 8.01
CA LEU A 45 2.81 -5.34 7.32
C LEU A 45 2.47 -4.15 8.21
N VAL A 46 2.85 -2.96 7.74
CA VAL A 46 2.59 -1.70 8.43
C VAL A 46 1.44 -0.98 7.75
N GLY A 47 0.41 -0.61 8.50
CA GLY A 47 -0.71 0.16 7.98
C GLY A 47 -1.99 0.03 8.80
N TYR A 48 -3.01 0.77 8.40
CA TYR A 48 -4.35 0.71 8.98
C TYR A 48 -5.15 -0.44 8.37
N ILE A 49 -5.84 -1.27 9.13
CA ILE A 49 -6.91 -2.13 8.59
C ILE A 49 -8.25 -1.62 9.13
N PRO A 50 -9.29 -1.47 8.30
CA PRO A 50 -10.61 -1.12 8.82
C PRO A 50 -11.14 -2.15 9.82
N SER A 51 -11.95 -1.71 10.77
CA SER A 51 -12.49 -2.55 11.85
C SER A 51 -13.30 -3.72 11.29
N ALA A 52 -13.06 -4.95 11.76
CA ALA A 52 -13.84 -6.13 11.34
C ALA A 52 -15.36 -5.99 11.60
N SER A 53 -15.78 -5.07 12.47
CA SER A 53 -17.20 -4.74 12.67
C SER A 53 -17.91 -4.32 11.38
N LEU A 54 -17.18 -3.82 10.38
CA LEU A 54 -17.74 -3.51 9.06
C LEU A 54 -18.47 -4.72 8.45
N LEU A 55 -17.98 -5.94 8.68
CA LEU A 55 -18.58 -7.17 8.13
C LEU A 55 -19.99 -7.44 8.70
N SER A 56 -20.27 -6.93 9.90
CA SER A 56 -21.56 -7.09 10.57
C SER A 56 -22.59 -6.01 10.20
N ASN A 57 -22.17 -4.93 9.52
CA ASN A 57 -23.07 -3.85 9.11
C ASN A 57 -24.18 -4.39 8.21
N GLN A 58 -25.41 -3.95 8.45
CA GLN A 58 -26.58 -4.32 7.66
C GLN A 58 -27.00 -3.14 6.78
N TYR A 59 -27.30 -3.43 5.53
CA TYR A 59 -27.70 -2.45 4.53
C TYR A 59 -29.04 -2.85 3.91
N SER A 60 -29.82 -1.85 3.51
CA SER A 60 -31.08 -2.02 2.78
C SER A 60 -31.04 -1.14 1.53
N ILE A 61 -31.46 -1.69 0.40
CA ILE A 61 -31.53 -0.95 -0.87
C ILE A 61 -32.99 -0.65 -1.24
N GLY A 62 -33.20 0.27 -2.19
CA GLY A 62 -34.52 0.82 -2.51
C GLY A 62 -35.59 -0.22 -2.90
N ASN A 63 -35.17 -1.39 -3.39
CA ASN A 63 -36.06 -2.50 -3.74
C ASN A 63 -36.45 -3.42 -2.54
N GLY A 64 -36.03 -3.07 -1.32
CA GLY A 64 -36.32 -3.81 -0.09
C GLY A 64 -35.39 -5.00 0.19
N ARG A 65 -34.44 -5.30 -0.70
CA ARG A 65 -33.41 -6.32 -0.46
C ARG A 65 -32.45 -5.85 0.62
N GLN A 66 -32.00 -6.80 1.44
CA GLN A 66 -31.02 -6.58 2.49
C GLN A 66 -29.76 -7.36 2.19
N PHE A 67 -28.63 -6.82 2.63
CA PHE A 67 -27.34 -7.49 2.58
C PHE A 67 -26.46 -6.99 3.73
N SER A 68 -25.45 -7.77 4.08
CA SER A 68 -24.48 -7.45 5.10
C SER A 68 -23.13 -7.06 4.51
N GLY A 69 -22.27 -6.44 5.32
CA GLY A 69 -20.87 -6.24 4.95
C GLY A 69 -20.16 -7.54 4.57
N GLN A 70 -20.50 -8.65 5.24
CA GLN A 70 -19.99 -9.98 4.91
C GLN A 70 -20.41 -10.44 3.50
N ASP A 71 -21.62 -10.13 3.05
CA ASP A 71 -22.07 -10.48 1.69
C ASP A 71 -21.24 -9.77 0.63
N TYR A 72 -20.91 -8.48 0.85
CA TYR A 72 -20.01 -7.75 -0.03
C TYR A 72 -18.58 -8.31 0.02
N PHE A 73 -18.08 -8.66 1.21
CA PHE A 73 -16.76 -9.29 1.37
C PHE A 73 -16.66 -10.64 0.63
N ASN A 74 -17.73 -11.43 0.66
CA ASN A 74 -17.85 -12.68 -0.10
C ASN A 74 -17.89 -12.42 -1.61
N PHE A 75 -18.62 -11.39 -2.05
CA PHE A 75 -18.59 -10.95 -3.44
C PHE A 75 -17.18 -10.57 -3.89
N LEU A 76 -16.44 -9.78 -3.10
CA LEU A 76 -15.06 -9.41 -3.41
C LEU A 76 -14.17 -10.66 -3.54
N SER A 77 -14.34 -11.63 -2.65
CA SER A 77 -13.64 -12.92 -2.73
C SER A 77 -13.89 -13.65 -4.06
N ALA A 78 -15.16 -13.71 -4.48
CA ALA A 78 -15.55 -14.38 -5.72
C ALA A 78 -15.16 -13.59 -6.98
N ALA A 79 -15.28 -12.26 -6.95
CA ALA A 79 -15.08 -11.39 -8.10
C ALA A 79 -13.59 -11.10 -8.37
N LEU A 80 -12.80 -10.97 -7.30
CA LEU A 80 -11.43 -10.48 -7.40
C LEU A 80 -10.37 -11.60 -7.43
N GLY A 81 -10.76 -12.86 -7.20
CA GLY A 81 -9.87 -14.01 -7.40
C GLY A 81 -8.58 -13.91 -6.58
N ASP A 82 -7.42 -13.90 -7.22
CA ASP A 82 -6.11 -13.75 -6.55
C ASP A 82 -5.49 -12.35 -6.73
N GLU A 83 -6.24 -11.42 -7.30
CA GLU A 83 -5.80 -10.04 -7.49
C GLU A 83 -6.03 -9.24 -6.22
N ILE A 84 -5.04 -8.41 -5.88
CA ILE A 84 -5.09 -7.47 -4.77
C ILE A 84 -4.72 -6.07 -5.25
N ASP A 85 -5.42 -5.09 -4.71
CA ASP A 85 -5.28 -3.66 -5.03
C ASP A 85 -5.49 -3.32 -6.52
N TYR A 86 -6.71 -2.89 -6.80
CA TYR A 86 -7.14 -2.40 -8.09
C TYR A 86 -6.83 -0.90 -8.23
N PRO A 87 -6.62 -0.40 -9.46
CA PRO A 87 -6.61 1.03 -9.74
C PRO A 87 -7.86 1.69 -9.16
N LEU A 88 -7.70 2.89 -8.61
CA LEU A 88 -8.80 3.63 -7.99
C LEU A 88 -9.97 3.81 -8.97
N GLU A 89 -9.66 3.90 -10.26
CA GLU A 89 -10.59 4.06 -11.36
C GLU A 89 -11.51 2.83 -11.54
N LEU A 90 -11.06 1.64 -11.15
CA LEU A 90 -11.84 0.39 -11.25
C LEU A 90 -12.66 0.08 -10.00
N LEU A 91 -12.41 0.79 -8.88
CA LEU A 91 -13.14 0.54 -7.64
C LEU A 91 -14.63 0.86 -7.79
N ASP A 92 -14.95 1.90 -8.55
CA ASP A 92 -16.32 2.29 -8.89
C ASP A 92 -17.07 1.17 -9.61
N ASP A 93 -16.43 0.57 -10.61
CA ASP A 93 -17.01 -0.52 -11.39
C ASP A 93 -17.23 -1.76 -10.53
N ILE A 94 -16.31 -2.09 -9.62
CA ILE A 94 -16.46 -3.23 -8.69
C ILE A 94 -17.70 -3.05 -7.81
N VAL A 95 -17.88 -1.85 -7.22
CA VAL A 95 -19.07 -1.58 -6.39
C VAL A 95 -20.33 -1.61 -7.25
N GLU A 96 -20.31 -1.00 -8.44
CA GLU A 96 -21.46 -1.00 -9.35
C GLU A 96 -21.88 -2.42 -9.76
N VAL A 97 -20.93 -3.30 -10.07
CA VAL A 97 -21.21 -4.71 -10.36
C VAL A 97 -21.92 -5.38 -9.19
N PHE A 98 -21.44 -5.19 -7.95
CA PHE A 98 -22.10 -5.75 -6.78
C PHE A 98 -23.56 -5.27 -6.66
N PHE A 99 -23.79 -3.95 -6.75
CA PHE A 99 -25.15 -3.40 -6.64
C PHE A 99 -26.07 -3.88 -7.79
N ASN A 100 -25.54 -4.07 -9.00
CA ASN A 100 -26.27 -4.67 -10.11
C ASN A 100 -26.71 -6.11 -9.81
N THR A 101 -25.89 -6.93 -9.14
CA THR A 101 -26.31 -8.28 -8.69
C THR A 101 -27.45 -8.25 -7.66
N LEU A 102 -27.61 -7.12 -6.98
CA LEU A 102 -28.69 -6.86 -6.04
C LEU A 102 -29.95 -6.28 -6.70
N GLY A 103 -29.89 -5.96 -8.00
CA GLY A 103 -30.97 -5.27 -8.73
C GLY A 103 -31.10 -3.79 -8.35
N SER A 104 -29.98 -3.12 -8.10
CA SER A 104 -29.86 -1.69 -7.76
C SER A 104 -28.59 -1.11 -8.44
N THR A 105 -28.26 0.15 -8.15
CA THR A 105 -27.11 0.88 -8.70
C THR A 105 -26.48 1.75 -7.61
N THR A 106 -25.18 2.04 -7.71
CA THR A 106 -24.48 2.91 -6.76
C THR A 106 -25.01 4.34 -6.73
N LYS A 107 -25.76 4.77 -7.77
CA LYS A 107 -26.42 6.08 -7.80
C LYS A 107 -27.47 6.26 -6.72
N GLU A 108 -27.98 5.17 -6.15
CA GLU A 108 -28.95 5.18 -5.05
C GLU A 108 -28.28 5.32 -3.68
N LEU A 109 -26.94 5.24 -3.61
CA LEU A 109 -26.19 5.34 -2.37
C LEU A 109 -25.85 6.79 -2.00
N PRO A 110 -25.89 7.14 -0.71
CA PRO A 110 -25.23 8.34 -0.22
C PRO A 110 -23.73 8.32 -0.55
N PRO A 111 -23.11 9.46 -0.89
CA PRO A 111 -21.68 9.54 -1.20
C PRO A 111 -20.77 8.94 -0.13
N GLU A 112 -21.14 9.10 1.15
CA GLU A 112 -20.40 8.54 2.29
C GLU A 112 -20.45 7.02 2.31
N ALA A 113 -21.62 6.43 2.01
CA ALA A 113 -21.77 4.98 1.92
C ALA A 113 -20.96 4.42 0.75
N LEU A 114 -21.01 5.09 -0.40
CA LEU A 114 -20.24 4.73 -1.58
C LEU A 114 -18.73 4.74 -1.30
N SER A 115 -18.23 5.74 -0.57
CA SER A 115 -16.83 5.82 -0.16
C SER A 115 -16.43 4.64 0.75
N ILE A 116 -17.29 4.21 1.68
CA ILE A 116 -17.03 3.04 2.53
C ILE A 116 -16.86 1.76 1.69
N PHE A 117 -17.74 1.52 0.70
CA PHE A 117 -17.66 0.34 -0.17
C PHE A 117 -16.42 0.34 -1.08
N LYS A 118 -16.05 1.52 -1.60
CA LYS A 118 -14.88 1.68 -2.48
C LYS A 118 -13.56 1.60 -1.73
N GLU A 119 -13.48 2.19 -0.54
CA GLU A 119 -12.21 2.38 0.14
C GLU A 119 -12.04 1.42 1.31
N GLU A 120 -12.98 1.39 2.26
CA GLU A 120 -12.82 0.67 3.52
C GLU A 120 -12.98 -0.84 3.34
N TYR A 121 -14.02 -1.29 2.65
CA TYR A 121 -14.21 -2.73 2.42
C TYR A 121 -13.08 -3.33 1.57
N ILE A 122 -12.68 -2.66 0.49
CA ILE A 122 -11.61 -3.14 -0.39
C ILE A 122 -10.26 -3.14 0.35
N ARG A 123 -9.97 -2.09 1.14
CA ARG A 123 -8.76 -2.03 1.98
C ARG A 123 -8.73 -3.14 3.03
N ALA A 124 -9.86 -3.39 3.70
CA ALA A 124 -10.00 -4.47 4.66
C ALA A 124 -9.76 -5.84 4.00
N PHE A 125 -10.42 -6.06 2.85
CA PHE A 125 -10.32 -7.28 2.07
C PHE A 125 -8.88 -7.58 1.62
N ASN A 126 -8.22 -6.60 0.98
CA ASN A 126 -6.85 -6.77 0.48
C ASN A 126 -5.86 -7.06 1.62
N ARG A 127 -5.95 -6.31 2.73
CA ARG A 127 -5.06 -6.50 3.89
C ARG A 127 -5.28 -7.82 4.60
N PHE A 128 -6.55 -8.18 4.84
CA PHE A 128 -6.90 -9.45 5.46
C PHE A 128 -6.37 -10.61 4.63
N ARG A 129 -6.63 -10.62 3.32
CA ARG A 129 -6.18 -11.71 2.44
C ARG A 129 -4.68 -11.79 2.28
N LEU A 130 -3.98 -10.66 2.18
CA LEU A 130 -2.52 -10.64 2.15
C LEU A 130 -1.95 -11.27 3.43
N ALA A 131 -2.42 -10.82 4.59
CA ALA A 131 -1.95 -11.33 5.88
C ALA A 131 -2.24 -12.84 6.03
N GLU A 132 -3.48 -13.26 5.74
CA GLU A 132 -3.86 -14.67 5.76
C GLU A 132 -3.01 -15.52 4.83
N THR A 133 -2.75 -15.05 3.61
CA THR A 133 -1.97 -15.82 2.62
C THR A 133 -0.53 -16.00 3.09
N ILE A 134 0.08 -14.99 3.70
CA ILE A 134 1.44 -15.08 4.28
C ILE A 134 1.48 -16.11 5.40
N LEU A 135 0.52 -16.06 6.32
CA LEU A 135 0.41 -16.99 7.44
C LEU A 135 0.15 -18.43 6.98
N GLN A 136 -0.74 -18.62 6.01
CA GLN A 136 -1.06 -19.92 5.40
C GLN A 136 0.13 -20.54 4.66
N ASN A 137 1.05 -19.70 4.16
CA ASN A 137 2.31 -20.16 3.57
C ASN A 137 3.35 -20.60 4.61
N GLY A 138 3.05 -20.49 5.90
CA GLY A 138 3.92 -20.93 6.99
C GLY A 138 4.95 -19.89 7.45
N HIS A 139 4.81 -18.65 6.99
CA HIS A 139 5.72 -17.56 7.37
C HIS A 139 5.24 -16.85 8.63
N SER A 140 6.18 -16.37 9.43
CA SER A 140 5.87 -15.45 10.53
C SER A 140 5.52 -14.06 10.00
N LEU A 141 4.55 -13.41 10.64
CA LEU A 141 4.07 -12.09 10.26
C LEU A 141 3.89 -11.21 11.49
N HIS A 142 4.43 -10.00 11.44
CA HIS A 142 4.13 -8.94 12.40
C HIS A 142 3.27 -7.84 11.76
N LEU A 143 2.16 -7.53 12.42
CA LEU A 143 1.23 -6.48 12.00
C LEU A 143 1.43 -5.23 12.86
N TYR A 144 1.60 -4.08 12.21
CA TYR A 144 1.80 -2.80 12.88
C TYR A 144 0.81 -1.76 12.38
N GLY A 145 0.22 -1.00 13.30
CA GLY A 145 -0.78 0.02 12.97
C GLY A 145 -1.76 0.23 14.11
N PRO A 146 -2.91 0.87 13.85
CA PRO A 146 -3.94 1.08 14.86
C PRO A 146 -4.54 -0.24 15.38
N ASP A 147 -5.09 -0.17 16.60
CA ASP A 147 -5.67 -1.31 17.34
C ASP A 147 -6.82 -2.04 16.61
N THR A 148 -7.35 -1.48 15.53
CA THR A 148 -8.26 -2.12 14.59
C THR A 148 -7.80 -3.50 14.09
N TRP A 149 -6.48 -3.75 14.02
CA TRP A 149 -5.94 -5.09 13.72
C TRP A 149 -6.39 -6.16 14.73
N LYS A 150 -6.55 -5.80 16.01
CA LYS A 150 -7.02 -6.72 17.06
C LYS A 150 -8.44 -7.21 16.82
N GLY A 151 -9.24 -6.44 16.07
CA GLY A 151 -10.62 -6.78 15.73
C GLY A 151 -10.76 -7.93 14.73
N TRP A 152 -9.66 -8.36 14.09
CA TRP A 152 -9.64 -9.46 13.13
C TRP A 152 -9.13 -10.75 13.82
N PRO A 153 -10.00 -11.69 14.22
CA PRO A 153 -9.63 -12.78 15.14
C PRO A 153 -8.46 -13.65 14.67
N HIS A 154 -8.35 -13.88 13.36
CA HIS A 154 -7.26 -14.67 12.76
C HIS A 154 -5.90 -13.95 12.80
N LEU A 155 -5.92 -12.62 12.91
CA LEU A 155 -4.74 -11.77 12.85
C LEU A 155 -4.33 -11.23 14.23
N THR A 156 -5.19 -11.36 15.25
CA THR A 156 -4.98 -10.77 16.58
C THR A 156 -3.65 -11.19 17.21
N ASN A 157 -3.25 -12.46 17.06
CA ASN A 157 -1.99 -12.98 17.63
C ASN A 157 -0.73 -12.50 16.89
N HIS A 158 -0.89 -11.87 15.73
CA HIS A 158 0.19 -11.35 14.90
C HIS A 158 0.36 -9.82 15.05
N TYR A 159 -0.64 -9.16 15.65
CA TYR A 159 -0.58 -7.74 15.96
C TYR A 159 0.48 -7.45 17.04
N GLN A 160 1.33 -6.47 16.74
CA GLN A 160 2.40 -6.04 17.63
C GLN A 160 1.98 -4.79 18.41
N ARG A 161 1.82 -3.67 17.68
CA ARG A 161 1.50 -2.35 18.24
C ARG A 161 1.37 -1.31 17.12
N GLU A 162 0.89 -0.14 17.51
CA GLU A 162 1.07 1.09 16.75
C GLU A 162 2.54 1.56 16.78
N LEU A 163 2.98 2.19 15.69
CA LEU A 163 4.32 2.76 15.55
C LEU A 163 4.23 4.27 15.77
N PRO A 164 4.69 4.81 16.92
CA PRO A 164 4.46 6.20 17.30
C PRO A 164 5.33 7.20 16.52
N GLY A 165 6.32 6.74 15.75
CA GLY A 165 7.17 7.64 14.98
C GLY A 165 8.14 6.95 14.04
N PHE A 166 8.88 7.78 13.30
CA PHE A 166 9.78 7.35 12.23
C PHE A 166 10.89 6.40 12.70
N ARG A 167 11.45 6.58 13.91
CA ARG A 167 12.49 5.68 14.45
C ARG A 167 11.98 4.25 14.66
N ASP A 168 10.75 4.11 15.16
CA ASP A 168 10.11 2.80 15.31
C ASP A 168 9.83 2.16 13.96
N LEU A 169 9.40 2.96 12.98
CA LEU A 169 9.18 2.51 11.61
C LEU A 169 10.47 1.97 10.98
N VAL A 170 11.57 2.73 11.03
CA VAL A 170 12.89 2.31 10.54
C VAL A 170 13.37 1.05 11.25
N ARG A 171 13.20 0.97 12.58
CA ARG A 171 13.55 -0.23 13.35
C ARG A 171 12.77 -1.45 12.86
N THR A 172 11.45 -1.33 12.69
CA THR A 172 10.60 -2.39 12.17
C THR A 172 11.09 -2.88 10.81
N PHE A 173 11.38 -1.97 9.88
CA PHE A 173 11.88 -2.34 8.55
C PHE A 173 13.24 -3.04 8.60
N ARG A 174 14.13 -2.64 9.52
CA ARG A 174 15.44 -3.28 9.72
C ARG A 174 15.36 -4.63 10.42
N THR A 175 14.34 -4.88 11.23
CA THR A 175 14.17 -6.14 11.98
C THR A 175 13.21 -7.14 11.32
N SER A 176 12.75 -6.87 10.10
CA SER A 176 11.91 -7.78 9.32
C SER A 176 12.71 -8.29 8.13
N ALA A 177 12.60 -9.58 7.79
CA ALA A 177 13.29 -10.10 6.61
C ALA A 177 12.75 -9.42 5.34
N PHE A 178 11.43 -9.21 5.30
CA PHE A 178 10.72 -8.50 4.24
C PHE A 178 9.65 -7.57 4.80
N ASN A 179 9.28 -6.58 4.01
CA ASN A 179 8.24 -5.62 4.34
C ASN A 179 7.16 -5.65 3.26
N LEU A 180 5.92 -5.88 3.65
CA LEU A 180 4.79 -6.00 2.73
C LEU A 180 4.18 -4.63 2.46
N HIS A 181 3.91 -4.38 1.18
CA HIS A 181 3.13 -3.26 0.68
C HIS A 181 1.94 -3.78 -0.11
N ASN A 182 0.80 -3.18 0.19
CA ASN A 182 -0.47 -3.38 -0.50
C ASN A 182 -1.04 -1.97 -0.76
N GLY A 183 -0.86 -1.49 -1.97
CA GLY A 183 -1.43 -0.23 -2.41
C GLY A 183 -1.51 -0.14 -3.91
N GLY A 184 -2.45 0.67 -4.40
CA GLY A 184 -2.66 0.89 -5.84
C GLY A 184 -1.53 1.60 -6.57
N MET A 185 -0.40 1.89 -5.90
CA MET A 185 0.86 2.35 -6.52
C MET A 185 2.05 1.95 -5.62
N ILE A 186 3.22 1.74 -6.23
CA ILE A 186 4.51 1.60 -5.51
C ILE A 186 4.97 2.93 -4.89
N ILE A 187 4.53 4.06 -5.47
CA ILE A 187 4.91 5.39 -5.04
C ILE A 187 4.09 5.81 -3.82
N HIS A 188 4.57 5.43 -2.64
CA HIS A 188 3.90 5.70 -1.36
C HIS A 188 4.93 6.05 -0.28
N PRO A 189 4.67 6.98 0.65
CA PRO A 189 5.64 7.41 1.66
C PRO A 189 6.31 6.24 2.41
N ARG A 190 5.52 5.25 2.79
CA ARG A 190 6.00 4.03 3.47
C ARG A 190 7.00 3.23 2.65
N VAL A 191 6.84 3.17 1.34
CA VAL A 191 7.77 2.45 0.45
C VAL A 191 9.12 3.15 0.46
N PHE A 192 9.12 4.48 0.43
CA PHE A 192 10.33 5.30 0.45
C PHE A 192 11.03 5.18 1.80
N ASP A 193 10.29 5.25 2.90
CA ASP A 193 10.83 5.03 4.24
C ASP A 193 11.43 3.62 4.39
N CYS A 194 10.80 2.60 3.82
CA CYS A 194 11.31 1.23 3.85
C CYS A 194 12.61 1.07 3.05
N MET A 195 12.64 1.57 1.82
CA MET A 195 13.81 1.53 0.96
C MET A 195 14.97 2.35 1.56
N GLY A 196 14.66 3.54 2.09
CA GLY A 196 15.64 4.41 2.76
C GLY A 196 16.15 3.85 4.09
N ALA A 197 15.36 3.03 4.79
CA ALA A 197 15.80 2.38 6.03
C ALA A 197 16.96 1.39 5.83
N TYR A 198 17.17 0.91 4.61
CA TYR A 198 18.13 -0.14 4.29
C TYR A 198 17.96 -1.39 5.17
N GLY A 199 16.70 -1.81 5.34
CA GLY A 199 16.27 -3.01 6.06
C GLY A 199 15.82 -4.13 5.12
N GLY A 200 14.87 -4.97 5.53
CA GLY A 200 14.29 -5.98 4.63
C GLY A 200 13.71 -5.33 3.36
N PRO A 201 13.88 -5.92 2.16
CA PRO A 201 13.34 -5.33 0.94
C PRO A 201 11.81 -5.37 0.95
N ILE A 202 11.25 -4.49 0.13
CA ILE A 202 9.80 -4.35 0.03
C ILE A 202 9.22 -5.33 -0.99
N PHE A 203 8.23 -6.09 -0.55
CA PHE A 203 7.32 -6.86 -1.39
C PHE A 203 6.14 -5.97 -1.71
N ALA A 204 5.93 -5.64 -2.98
CA ALA A 204 4.81 -4.82 -3.41
C ALA A 204 3.91 -5.59 -4.36
N ASN A 205 2.60 -5.42 -4.20
CA ASN A 205 1.63 -5.99 -5.12
C ASN A 205 1.89 -5.47 -6.53
N ARG A 206 1.68 -6.34 -7.53
CA ARG A 206 1.74 -6.00 -8.94
C ARG A 206 0.81 -4.81 -9.19
N ASN A 207 1.34 -3.80 -9.85
CA ASN A 207 0.59 -2.61 -10.22
C ASN A 207 0.46 -2.54 -11.74
N ILE A 208 -0.77 -2.32 -12.19
CA ILE A 208 -1.08 -2.10 -13.62
C ILE A 208 -1.01 -0.63 -14.04
N VAL A 209 -0.89 0.29 -13.06
CA VAL A 209 -0.68 1.71 -13.34
C VAL A 209 0.79 1.92 -13.71
N THR A 210 1.04 2.50 -14.88
CA THR A 210 2.38 2.88 -15.33
C THR A 210 2.43 4.40 -15.51
N GLY A 211 3.23 5.08 -14.69
CA GLY A 211 3.42 6.53 -14.75
C GLY A 211 4.89 6.88 -14.90
N GLU A 212 5.18 8.09 -15.35
CA GLU A 212 6.56 8.59 -15.49
C GLU A 212 7.34 8.53 -14.16
N GLU A 213 6.65 8.74 -13.05
CA GLU A 213 7.21 8.69 -11.71
C GLU A 213 7.61 7.28 -11.26
N MET A 214 7.05 6.25 -11.92
CA MET A 214 7.39 4.85 -11.64
C MET A 214 8.58 4.36 -12.47
N LYS A 215 9.06 5.15 -13.45
CA LYS A 215 10.16 4.74 -14.35
C LYS A 215 11.43 4.32 -13.59
N ASP A 216 11.69 4.97 -12.47
CA ASP A 216 12.86 4.66 -11.63
C ASP A 216 12.64 3.43 -10.73
N PHE A 217 11.39 3.01 -10.48
CA PHE A 217 11.05 1.90 -9.59
C PHE A 217 10.79 0.62 -10.39
N ILE A 218 11.86 -0.13 -10.64
CA ILE A 218 11.84 -1.36 -11.44
C ILE A 218 11.64 -2.62 -10.56
N PRO A 219 10.60 -3.46 -10.82
CA PRO A 219 10.44 -4.79 -10.21
C PRO A 219 11.69 -5.67 -10.35
N GLY A 220 12.03 -6.44 -9.32
CA GLY A 220 13.22 -7.30 -9.30
C GLY A 220 14.55 -6.54 -9.20
N THR A 221 14.54 -5.21 -9.28
CA THR A 221 15.72 -4.36 -9.10
C THR A 221 15.64 -3.52 -7.83
N HIS A 222 14.49 -2.90 -7.54
CA HIS A 222 14.30 -2.03 -6.37
C HIS A 222 13.26 -2.58 -5.39
N TYR A 223 12.37 -3.44 -5.84
CA TYR A 223 11.39 -4.13 -5.00
C TYR A 223 11.07 -5.49 -5.57
N ILE A 224 10.46 -6.34 -4.74
CA ILE A 224 9.98 -7.66 -5.15
C ILE A 224 8.49 -7.53 -5.47
N GLU A 225 8.12 -7.80 -6.72
CA GLU A 225 6.73 -7.79 -7.12
C GLU A 225 6.05 -9.12 -6.75
N TYR A 226 4.82 -9.07 -6.28
CA TYR A 226 3.99 -10.26 -6.05
C TYR A 226 2.52 -10.05 -6.47
N SER A 227 1.81 -11.16 -6.62
CA SER A 227 0.34 -11.27 -6.67
C SER A 227 -0.05 -12.36 -5.66
N LEU A 228 -1.32 -12.49 -5.23
CA LEU A 228 -1.63 -13.55 -4.28
C LEU A 228 -1.41 -14.95 -4.88
N SER A 229 -1.63 -15.11 -6.19
CA SER A 229 -1.51 -16.39 -6.90
C SER A 229 -0.08 -16.93 -6.92
N ASN A 230 0.93 -16.05 -6.94
CA ASN A 230 2.35 -16.44 -6.93
C ASN A 230 3.07 -16.13 -5.62
N LEU A 231 2.38 -15.59 -4.61
CA LEU A 231 3.01 -15.12 -3.37
C LEU A 231 3.82 -16.22 -2.67
N LYS A 232 3.32 -17.45 -2.66
CA LYS A 232 4.03 -18.60 -2.06
C LYS A 232 5.37 -18.87 -2.75
N GLU A 233 5.38 -18.87 -4.07
CA GLU A 233 6.59 -19.11 -4.87
C GLU A 233 7.60 -17.98 -4.67
N VAL A 234 7.15 -16.73 -4.80
CA VAL A 234 8.00 -15.54 -4.70
C VAL A 234 8.60 -15.41 -3.29
N THR A 235 7.81 -15.64 -2.24
CA THR A 235 8.32 -15.61 -0.85
C THR A 235 9.36 -16.70 -0.60
N ASN A 236 9.13 -17.93 -1.06
CA ASN A 236 10.08 -19.02 -0.92
C ASN A 236 11.38 -18.79 -1.71
N TYR A 237 11.27 -18.20 -2.91
CA TYR A 237 12.44 -17.87 -3.71
C TYR A 237 13.33 -16.86 -2.98
N TYR A 238 12.79 -15.70 -2.58
CA TYR A 238 13.61 -14.60 -2.08
C TYR A 238 14.10 -14.75 -0.64
N LEU A 239 13.41 -15.50 0.23
CA LEU A 239 13.76 -15.63 1.67
C LEU A 239 15.20 -16.14 1.90
N PHE A 240 15.75 -16.89 0.95
CA PHE A 240 17.12 -17.41 1.01
C PHE A 240 17.98 -17.02 -0.19
N ASN A 241 17.52 -16.06 -1.01
CA ASN A 241 18.22 -15.70 -2.23
C ASN A 241 19.23 -14.55 -2.00
N PRO A 242 20.49 -14.70 -2.42
CA PRO A 242 21.47 -13.61 -2.37
C PRO A 242 21.08 -12.38 -3.23
N GLU A 243 20.20 -12.52 -4.22
CA GLU A 243 19.65 -11.40 -5.00
C GLU A 243 18.91 -10.38 -4.13
N THR A 244 18.33 -10.83 -3.02
CA THR A 244 17.62 -9.99 -2.04
C THR A 244 18.48 -8.83 -1.54
N GLU A 245 19.77 -9.07 -1.30
CA GLU A 245 20.71 -8.03 -0.88
C GLU A 245 20.96 -6.99 -1.97
N LYS A 246 21.02 -7.41 -3.24
CA LYS A 246 21.17 -6.50 -4.38
C LYS A 246 19.93 -5.61 -4.53
N ILE A 247 18.74 -6.20 -4.43
CA ILE A 247 17.47 -5.46 -4.52
C ILE A 247 17.41 -4.39 -3.43
N LYS A 248 17.68 -4.79 -2.18
CA LYS A 248 17.72 -3.89 -1.03
C LYS A 248 18.70 -2.73 -1.25
N LYS A 249 19.92 -3.03 -1.72
CA LYS A 249 20.95 -2.01 -1.97
C LYS A 249 20.54 -1.03 -3.05
N ASN A 250 20.09 -1.52 -4.21
CA ASN A 250 19.65 -0.67 -5.31
C ASN A 250 18.50 0.27 -4.88
N ALA A 251 17.55 -0.27 -4.11
CA ALA A 251 16.44 0.52 -3.58
C ALA A 251 16.91 1.64 -2.64
N TYR A 252 17.84 1.32 -1.73
CA TYR A 252 18.43 2.31 -0.85
C TYR A 252 19.20 3.38 -1.62
N ASP A 253 20.07 2.99 -2.54
CA ASP A 253 20.87 3.90 -3.37
C ASP A 253 19.96 4.86 -4.14
N LEU A 254 18.89 4.35 -4.77
CA LEU A 254 17.90 5.16 -5.48
C LEU A 254 17.26 6.23 -4.56
N ILE A 255 16.87 5.83 -3.35
CA ILE A 255 16.29 6.77 -2.39
C ILE A 255 17.30 7.82 -1.94
N GLN A 256 18.53 7.42 -1.64
CA GLN A 256 19.59 8.36 -1.23
C GLN A 256 19.94 9.34 -2.34
N GLU A 257 19.95 8.89 -3.60
CA GLU A 257 20.31 9.72 -4.76
C GLU A 257 19.21 10.68 -5.19
N LYS A 258 17.92 10.30 -5.07
CA LYS A 258 16.82 11.05 -5.70
C LYS A 258 15.65 11.41 -4.79
N HIS A 259 15.51 10.75 -3.64
CA HIS A 259 14.28 10.80 -2.86
C HIS A 259 14.49 11.04 -1.36
N THR A 260 15.49 11.85 -1.01
CA THR A 260 15.62 12.38 0.36
C THR A 260 14.96 13.75 0.50
N TRP A 261 14.68 14.16 1.75
CA TRP A 261 14.15 15.50 2.03
C TRP A 261 15.06 16.63 1.52
N ASN A 262 16.38 16.41 1.48
CA ASN A 262 17.32 17.39 0.91
C ASN A 262 17.02 17.65 -0.58
N HIS A 263 16.74 16.59 -1.34
CA HIS A 263 16.34 16.71 -2.75
C HIS A 263 15.02 17.44 -2.91
N ARG A 264 14.04 17.23 -2.00
CA ARG A 264 12.76 17.94 -2.04
C ARG A 264 12.88 19.41 -1.69
N VAL A 265 13.69 19.76 -0.70
CA VAL A 265 13.96 21.15 -0.37
C VAL A 265 14.63 21.85 -1.55
N ALA A 266 15.65 21.23 -2.16
CA ALA A 266 16.29 21.78 -3.35
C ALA A 266 15.31 21.96 -4.52
N GLN A 267 14.42 20.98 -4.75
CA GLN A 267 13.38 21.08 -5.76
C GLN A 267 12.43 22.25 -5.50
N ILE A 268 11.93 22.40 -4.27
CA ILE A 268 11.04 23.51 -3.89
C ILE A 268 11.72 24.86 -4.14
N LEU A 269 12.99 25.00 -3.73
CA LEU A 269 13.74 26.24 -3.93
C LEU A 269 13.93 26.56 -5.41
N ASN A 270 14.32 25.57 -6.23
CA ASN A 270 14.46 25.73 -7.67
C ASN A 270 13.13 26.08 -8.36
N ASP A 271 12.04 25.48 -7.90
CA ASP A 271 10.70 25.75 -8.43
C ASP A 271 10.26 27.17 -8.10
N LEU A 272 10.55 27.67 -6.89
CA LEU A 272 10.29 29.05 -6.49
C LEU A 272 11.07 30.05 -7.35
N GLU A 273 12.32 29.75 -7.71
CA GLU A 273 13.13 30.59 -8.60
C GLU A 273 12.55 30.68 -10.03
N LYS A 274 11.94 29.60 -10.54
CA LYS A 274 11.35 29.58 -11.89
C LYS A 274 10.05 30.36 -12.03
N VAL A 275 9.38 30.63 -10.91
CA VAL A 275 8.07 31.32 -10.87
C VAL A 275 8.14 32.71 -10.25
N SER A 276 9.33 33.12 -9.79
CA SER A 276 9.62 34.49 -9.33
C SER A 276 10.04 35.39 -10.47
#